data_AF-A0A9Q3XTQ4-F1
#
_entry.id   AF-A0A9Q3XTQ4-F1
#
_cell.length_a   1.000
_cell.length_b   1.000
_cell.length_c   1.000
_cell.angle_alpha   90.00
_cell.angle_beta   90.00
_cell.angle_gamma   90.00
#
_symmetry.space_group_name_H-M   'P 1'
#
loop_
_entity.id
_entity.type
_entity.pdbx_description
1 polymer ?
#
loop_
_entity_poly.entity_id
_entity_poly.type
_entity_poly.pdbx_seq_one_letter_code
_entity_poly.pdbx_strand_id
1 'polypeptide(L)'
;MIDDFSTIEQHFRPEEVAFIQQASDWIRQSEDEYRGILTRFLNPREQYILQTLVNRSDNLQVHYNGATSNTENQRAVIAPDFYTVALSDFELAVLEIKYPVKFAELHHSMILGAFMSAGIKREVIGDILSNDKKWQVIVDAKMITYIQQTVQKIGRIKIELIARDLKNVIAVHDDWNEIFLLLSSLRIDTTISMAFNIPRSVAKSLIEQQQVRVNWTTIVKPDHVVAMGDIVSVRKYGRLQLKMCDGFSKKDKIKAIVNIIRR
;
A
#
# COMPACT_ATOMS: atom_id res chain seq x y z
N MET A 1 -16.04 9.86 -28.28
CA MET A 1 -15.07 9.15 -27.41
C MET A 1 -15.80 8.55 -26.20
N ILE A 2 -16.71 7.59 -26.42
CA ILE A 2 -17.45 6.92 -25.34
C ILE A 2 -17.14 5.40 -25.30
N ASP A 3 -16.37 4.86 -26.26
CA ASP A 3 -16.21 3.41 -26.42
C ASP A 3 -15.01 2.77 -25.72
N ASP A 4 -14.10 3.52 -25.07
CA ASP A 4 -12.90 2.93 -24.47
C ASP A 4 -13.09 2.45 -23.01
N PHE A 5 -14.19 2.82 -22.34
CA PHE A 5 -14.46 2.41 -20.96
C PHE A 5 -14.78 0.91 -20.83
N SER A 6 -15.44 0.32 -21.84
CA SER A 6 -15.89 -1.09 -21.81
C SER A 6 -14.75 -2.11 -21.85
N THR A 7 -13.58 -1.72 -22.35
CA THR A 7 -12.41 -2.60 -22.51
C THR A 7 -11.54 -2.63 -21.24
N ILE A 8 -11.65 -1.59 -20.41
CA ILE A 8 -10.91 -1.42 -19.14
C ILE A 8 -11.50 -2.31 -18.04
N GLU A 9 -12.84 -2.38 -17.93
CA GLU A 9 -13.52 -3.18 -16.91
C GLU A 9 -13.14 -4.67 -16.96
N GLN A 10 -12.69 -5.18 -18.11
CA GLN A 10 -12.30 -6.59 -18.25
C GLN A 10 -10.99 -6.98 -17.55
N HIS A 11 -10.15 -6.01 -17.18
CA HIS A 11 -8.85 -6.26 -16.51
C HIS A 11 -8.84 -5.86 -15.03
N PHE A 12 -9.87 -5.17 -14.55
CA PHE A 12 -9.96 -4.67 -13.18
C PHE A 12 -11.07 -5.36 -12.40
N ARG A 13 -10.86 -5.54 -11.11
CA ARG A 13 -11.80 -6.25 -10.25
C ARG A 13 -13.01 -5.36 -9.94
N PRO A 14 -14.21 -5.91 -9.68
CA PRO A 14 -15.40 -5.11 -9.37
C PRO A 14 -15.19 -4.13 -8.22
N GLU A 15 -14.38 -4.49 -7.22
CA GLU A 15 -14.03 -3.62 -6.09
C GLU A 15 -13.14 -2.42 -6.47
N GLU A 16 -12.53 -2.41 -7.66
CA GLU A 16 -11.62 -1.36 -8.14
C GLU A 16 -12.35 -0.25 -8.90
N VAL A 17 -13.62 -0.47 -9.31
CA VAL A 17 -14.41 0.45 -10.13
C VAL A 17 -14.54 1.84 -9.48
N ALA A 18 -14.79 1.89 -8.18
CA ALA A 18 -14.92 3.16 -7.45
C ALA A 18 -13.61 3.97 -7.49
N PHE A 19 -12.46 3.30 -7.40
CA PHE A 19 -11.16 3.95 -7.49
C PHE A 19 -10.85 4.40 -8.92
N ILE A 20 -11.18 3.60 -9.93
CA ILE A 20 -10.98 3.96 -11.34
C ILE A 20 -11.77 5.22 -11.69
N GLN A 21 -13.01 5.33 -11.22
CA GLN A 21 -13.81 6.53 -11.43
C GLN A 21 -13.14 7.75 -10.78
N GLN A 22 -12.75 7.63 -9.52
CA GLN A 22 -12.04 8.70 -8.80
C GLN A 22 -10.73 9.11 -9.49
N ALA A 23 -9.94 8.15 -9.96
CA ALA A 23 -8.69 8.40 -10.68
C ALA A 23 -8.95 9.10 -12.02
N SER A 24 -9.99 8.68 -12.74
CA SER A 24 -10.40 9.31 -14.01
C SER A 24 -10.84 10.76 -13.80
N ASP A 25 -11.54 11.04 -12.69
CA ASP A 25 -11.94 12.39 -12.32
C ASP A 25 -10.71 13.28 -12.04
N TRP A 26 -9.70 12.75 -11.33
CA TRP A 26 -8.44 13.49 -11.09
C TRP A 26 -7.66 13.77 -12.38
N ILE A 27 -7.57 12.78 -13.28
CA ILE A 27 -6.91 12.94 -14.58
C ILE A 27 -7.59 14.05 -15.38
N ARG A 28 -8.91 13.96 -15.54
CA ARG A 28 -9.70 14.98 -16.25
C ARG A 28 -9.52 16.36 -15.63
N GLN A 29 -9.55 16.44 -14.30
CA GLN A 29 -9.34 17.72 -13.61
C GLN A 29 -7.96 18.32 -13.90
N SER A 30 -6.90 17.49 -13.93
CA SER A 30 -5.56 17.95 -14.29
C SER A 30 -5.47 18.40 -15.75
N GLU A 31 -6.18 17.73 -16.67
CA GLU A 31 -6.24 18.09 -18.10
C GLU A 31 -6.99 19.41 -18.32
N ASP A 32 -8.18 19.55 -17.73
CA ASP A 32 -9.06 20.70 -17.91
C ASP A 32 -8.51 21.96 -17.24
N GLU A 33 -7.89 21.83 -16.07
CA GLU A 33 -7.39 22.97 -15.27
C GLU A 33 -5.89 23.24 -15.49
N TYR A 34 -5.18 22.40 -16.24
CA TYR A 34 -3.74 22.51 -16.51
C TYR A 34 -2.87 22.70 -15.24
N ARG A 35 -3.22 22.00 -14.16
CA ARG A 35 -2.49 22.10 -12.88
C ARG A 35 -2.32 20.75 -12.20
N GLY A 36 -1.38 20.69 -11.25
CA GLY A 36 -1.17 19.51 -10.42
C GLY A 36 -2.39 19.17 -9.53
N ILE A 37 -2.72 17.88 -9.48
CA ILE A 37 -3.73 17.28 -8.60
C ILE A 37 -3.03 16.33 -7.64
N LEU A 38 -3.08 16.67 -6.35
CA LEU A 38 -2.57 15.85 -5.26
C LEU A 38 -3.63 14.86 -4.79
N THR A 39 -3.29 13.57 -4.75
CA THR A 39 -4.18 12.53 -4.24
C THR A 39 -4.09 12.40 -2.71
N ARG A 40 -5.05 11.66 -2.15
CA ARG A 40 -4.90 11.02 -0.84
C ARG A 40 -3.76 9.98 -0.84
N PHE A 41 -3.46 9.35 0.30
CA PHE A 41 -2.61 8.16 0.27
C PHE A 41 -3.28 7.06 -0.56
N LEU A 42 -2.50 6.54 -1.49
CA LEU A 42 -2.82 5.43 -2.36
C LEU A 42 -2.02 4.23 -1.91
N ASN A 43 -2.69 3.09 -1.89
CA ASN A 43 -2.00 1.83 -1.71
C ASN A 43 -1.31 1.39 -3.03
N PRO A 44 -0.40 0.41 -3.04
CA PRO A 44 0.32 -0.05 -4.23
C PRO A 44 -0.56 -0.46 -5.41
N ARG A 45 -1.74 -1.05 -5.15
CA ARG A 45 -2.68 -1.42 -6.21
C ARG A 45 -3.32 -0.18 -6.83
N GLU A 46 -3.72 0.78 -6.00
CA GLU A 46 -4.23 2.08 -6.45
C GLU A 46 -3.17 2.87 -7.22
N GLN A 47 -1.92 2.86 -6.78
CA GLN A 47 -0.79 3.47 -7.50
C GLN A 47 -0.60 2.83 -8.88
N TYR A 48 -0.63 1.49 -8.96
CA TYR A 48 -0.54 0.77 -10.23
C TYR A 48 -1.68 1.15 -11.20
N ILE A 49 -2.92 1.17 -10.69
CA ILE A 49 -4.09 1.56 -11.48
C ILE A 49 -3.93 3.01 -11.97
N LEU A 50 -3.59 3.94 -11.07
CA LEU A 50 -3.43 5.35 -11.42
C LEU A 50 -2.32 5.55 -12.46
N GLN A 51 -1.16 4.92 -12.30
CA GLN A 51 -0.07 4.96 -13.28
C GLN A 51 -0.56 4.46 -14.65
N THR A 52 -1.29 3.35 -14.68
CA THR A 52 -1.82 2.76 -15.92
C THR A 52 -2.79 3.69 -16.63
N LEU A 53 -3.62 4.43 -15.87
CA LEU A 53 -4.57 5.38 -16.42
C LEU A 53 -3.86 6.66 -16.92
N VAL A 54 -2.94 7.23 -16.13
CA VAL A 54 -2.20 8.45 -16.50
C VAL A 54 -1.33 8.20 -17.74
N ASN A 55 -0.70 7.03 -17.87
CA ASN A 55 0.12 6.67 -19.04
C ASN A 55 -0.64 6.66 -20.39
N ARG A 56 -1.96 6.81 -20.38
CA ARG A 56 -2.78 6.94 -21.60
C ARG A 56 -2.93 8.39 -22.06
N SER A 57 -2.57 9.34 -21.21
CA SER A 57 -2.62 10.76 -21.51
C SER A 57 -1.22 11.22 -21.90
N ASP A 58 -1.09 11.79 -23.11
CA ASP A 58 0.21 12.15 -23.69
C ASP A 58 0.83 13.41 -23.03
N ASN A 59 0.02 14.20 -22.32
CA ASN A 59 0.41 15.49 -21.73
C ASN A 59 0.45 15.48 -20.20
N LEU A 60 0.22 14.34 -19.56
CA LEU A 60 0.26 14.19 -18.13
C LEU A 60 1.36 13.24 -17.67
N GLN A 61 1.83 13.48 -16.46
CA GLN A 61 2.74 12.63 -15.72
C GLN A 61 2.22 12.44 -14.30
N VAL A 62 2.63 11.36 -13.66
CA VAL A 62 2.33 11.10 -12.25
C VAL A 62 3.60 10.81 -11.49
N HIS A 63 3.76 11.49 -10.35
CA HIS A 63 4.87 11.32 -9.43
C HIS A 63 4.36 10.81 -8.09
N TYR A 64 5.14 9.98 -7.40
CA TYR A 64 4.75 9.39 -6.12
C TYR A 64 5.74 9.72 -5.02
N ASN A 65 5.22 9.92 -3.81
CA ASN A 65 6.05 10.09 -2.62
C ASN A 65 5.32 9.58 -1.36
N GLY A 66 6.01 8.77 -0.57
CA GLY A 66 5.57 8.33 0.77
C GLY A 66 6.53 8.73 1.88
N ALA A 67 7.43 9.69 1.63
CA ALA A 67 8.51 10.20 2.49
C ALA A 67 9.77 9.33 2.59
N THR A 68 9.73 8.05 2.21
CA THR A 68 10.92 7.19 2.10
C THR A 68 10.92 6.38 0.80
N SER A 69 12.09 5.87 0.41
CA SER A 69 12.31 5.18 -0.87
C SER A 69 11.53 3.86 -1.03
N ASN A 70 11.10 3.23 0.07
CA ASN A 70 10.44 1.91 0.06
C ASN A 70 9.06 1.95 0.75
N THR A 71 8.31 3.03 0.53
CA THR A 71 6.98 3.19 1.12
C THR A 71 5.92 2.46 0.32
N GLU A 72 5.07 1.68 1.01
CA GLU A 72 3.91 1.01 0.41
C GLU A 72 2.82 2.03 0.08
N ASN A 73 2.48 2.90 1.03
CA ASN A 73 1.43 3.90 0.84
C ASN A 73 2.05 5.26 0.47
N GLN A 74 1.69 5.77 -0.69
CA GLN A 74 2.24 6.99 -1.25
C GLN A 74 1.12 7.93 -1.69
N ARG A 75 1.37 9.23 -1.62
CA ARG A 75 0.53 10.21 -2.32
C ARG A 75 1.07 10.39 -3.72
N ALA A 76 0.18 10.66 -4.67
CA ALA A 76 0.53 10.92 -6.04
C ALA A 76 0.23 12.37 -6.41
N VAL A 77 1.07 12.97 -7.25
CA VAL A 77 0.79 14.23 -7.93
C VAL A 77 0.66 13.91 -9.41
N ILE A 78 -0.56 14.06 -9.93
CA ILE A 78 -0.84 14.03 -11.36
C ILE A 78 -0.66 15.45 -11.86
N ALA A 79 0.16 15.69 -12.86
CA ALA A 79 0.44 17.03 -13.34
C ALA A 79 0.75 17.05 -14.83
N PRO A 80 0.61 18.20 -15.51
CA PRO A 80 1.12 18.37 -16.86
C PRO A 80 2.62 18.07 -16.97
N ASP A 81 3.05 17.59 -18.13
CA ASP A 81 4.45 17.26 -18.44
C ASP A 81 5.43 18.43 -18.21
N PHE A 82 4.98 19.66 -18.44
CA PHE A 82 5.76 20.88 -18.18
C PHE A 82 5.89 21.27 -16.70
N TYR A 83 5.05 20.71 -15.82
CA TYR A 83 5.06 21.03 -14.39
C TYR A 83 6.18 20.25 -13.67
N THR A 84 7.05 20.95 -12.94
CA THR A 84 8.10 20.30 -12.13
C THR A 84 7.57 20.05 -10.73
N VAL A 85 7.33 18.78 -10.38
CA VAL A 85 6.83 18.39 -9.06
C VAL A 85 7.93 18.51 -8.00
N ALA A 86 7.70 19.31 -6.97
CA ALA A 86 8.57 19.45 -5.82
C ALA A 86 8.16 18.48 -4.69
N LEU A 87 9.08 18.15 -3.78
CA LEU A 87 8.78 17.30 -2.63
C LEU A 87 7.68 17.90 -1.71
N SER A 88 7.57 19.24 -1.68
CA SER A 88 6.52 19.95 -0.94
C SER A 88 5.12 19.72 -1.50
N ASP A 89 4.99 19.40 -2.79
CA ASP A 89 3.70 19.27 -3.48
C ASP A 89 2.92 18.03 -3.00
N PHE A 90 3.61 17.09 -2.35
CA PHE A 90 2.99 15.91 -1.75
C PHE A 90 2.33 16.19 -0.40
N GLU A 91 2.61 17.35 0.21
CA GLU A 91 2.06 17.76 1.51
C GLU A 91 2.15 16.64 2.57
N LEU A 92 3.32 16.02 2.70
CA LEU A 92 3.57 14.95 3.67
C LEU A 92 4.08 15.53 4.98
N ALA A 93 3.71 14.89 6.09
CA ALA A 93 4.30 15.13 7.39
C ALA A 93 4.60 13.82 8.11
N VAL A 94 5.52 13.88 9.08
CA VAL A 94 5.85 12.75 9.95
C VAL A 94 5.55 13.11 11.39
N LEU A 95 4.84 12.22 12.08
CA LEU A 95 4.55 12.31 13.51
C LEU A 95 5.37 11.25 14.25
N GLU A 96 6.27 11.67 15.13
CA GLU A 96 6.97 10.79 16.08
C GLU A 96 6.07 10.52 17.29
N ILE A 97 5.93 9.24 17.66
CA ILE A 97 5.16 8.81 18.82
C ILE A 97 6.06 8.77 20.05
N LYS A 98 5.83 9.68 21.02
CA LYS A 98 6.41 9.62 22.35
C LYS A 98 5.50 8.85 23.29
N TYR A 99 6.07 7.88 23.97
CA TYR A 99 5.36 7.02 24.92
C TYR A 99 6.35 6.48 25.98
N PRO A 100 5.88 5.96 27.12
CA PRO A 100 6.76 5.46 28.18
C PRO A 100 7.38 4.11 27.79
N VAL A 101 8.39 4.12 26.91
CA VAL A 101 9.03 2.92 26.31
C VAL A 101 9.51 1.89 27.34
N LYS A 102 9.90 2.33 28.54
CA LYS A 102 10.34 1.43 29.63
C LYS A 102 9.22 0.56 30.23
N PHE A 103 7.96 0.96 30.04
CA PHE A 103 6.79 0.37 30.72
C PHE A 103 5.71 -0.09 29.74
N ALA A 104 5.93 0.11 28.45
CA ALA A 104 4.95 -0.19 27.42
C ALA A 104 5.64 -0.56 26.12
N GLU A 105 5.03 -1.48 25.39
CA GLU A 105 5.43 -1.85 24.04
C GLU A 105 4.32 -1.46 23.07
N LEU A 106 4.71 -0.92 21.91
CA LEU A 106 3.78 -0.61 20.84
C LEU A 106 4.03 -1.56 19.68
N HIS A 107 2.95 -1.99 19.05
CA HIS A 107 3.00 -2.71 17.79
C HIS A 107 2.27 -1.90 16.72
N HIS A 108 2.68 -2.07 15.47
CA HIS A 108 2.09 -1.42 14.31
C HIS A 108 0.55 -1.53 14.30
N SER A 109 -0.02 -2.68 14.63
CA SER A 109 -1.48 -2.88 14.66
C SER A 109 -2.19 -2.05 15.73
N MET A 110 -1.53 -1.78 16.86
CA MET A 110 -2.09 -0.94 17.93
C MET A 110 -2.13 0.53 17.50
N ILE A 111 -1.06 1.02 16.86
CA ILE A 111 -0.97 2.39 16.33
C ILE A 111 -2.08 2.61 15.30
N LEU A 112 -2.15 1.74 14.29
CA LEU A 112 -3.19 1.85 13.26
C LEU A 112 -4.59 1.77 13.88
N GLY A 113 -4.81 0.84 14.81
CA GLY A 113 -6.09 0.71 15.51
C GLY A 113 -6.49 1.98 16.27
N ALA A 114 -5.55 2.65 16.93
CA ALA A 114 -5.81 3.90 17.64
C ALA A 114 -6.23 5.04 16.70
N PHE A 115 -5.53 5.21 15.58
CA PHE A 115 -5.88 6.21 14.57
C PHE A 115 -7.28 5.96 14.00
N MET A 116 -7.57 4.71 13.62
CA MET A 116 -8.91 4.35 13.10
C MET A 116 -10.01 4.58 14.16
N SER A 117 -9.75 4.25 15.43
CA SER A 117 -10.71 4.47 16.52
C SER A 117 -10.97 5.95 16.83
N ALA A 118 -10.03 6.83 16.50
CA ALA A 118 -10.17 8.27 16.61
C ALA A 118 -10.92 8.88 15.39
N GLY A 119 -11.43 8.05 14.49
CA GLY A 119 -12.13 8.51 13.28
C GLY A 119 -11.19 8.99 12.17
N ILE A 120 -9.88 8.77 12.29
CA ILE A 120 -8.95 9.07 11.20
C ILE A 120 -9.16 8.04 10.10
N LYS A 121 -9.47 8.53 8.89
CA LYS A 121 -9.64 7.66 7.73
C LYS A 121 -8.29 7.09 7.29
N ARG A 122 -8.30 5.87 6.75
CA ARG A 122 -7.10 5.18 6.26
C ARG A 122 -6.34 5.97 5.19
N GLU A 123 -7.06 6.74 4.39
CA GLU A 123 -6.55 7.59 3.30
C GLU A 123 -5.70 8.80 3.74
N VAL A 124 -5.76 9.15 5.03
CA VAL A 124 -4.96 10.24 5.64
C VAL A 124 -3.61 9.74 6.16
N ILE A 125 -3.46 8.41 6.28
CA ILE A 125 -2.32 7.77 6.94
C ILE A 125 -1.46 7.10 5.87
N GLY A 126 -0.17 7.40 5.87
CA GLY A 126 0.83 6.68 5.10
C GLY A 126 1.36 5.46 5.85
N ASP A 127 2.65 5.21 5.74
CA ASP A 127 3.30 4.10 6.43
C ASP A 127 3.58 4.42 7.91
N ILE A 128 3.52 3.38 8.74
CA ILE A 128 3.91 3.42 10.15
C ILE A 128 5.28 2.77 10.27
N LEU A 129 6.26 3.55 10.69
CA LEU A 129 7.68 3.20 10.66
C LEU A 129 8.20 2.96 12.07
N SER A 130 9.14 2.02 12.21
CA SER A 130 9.84 1.74 13.47
C SER A 130 11.27 1.32 13.21
N ASN A 131 12.16 1.60 14.17
CA ASN A 131 13.52 1.07 14.25
C ASN A 131 13.80 0.47 15.63
N ASP A 132 12.78 -0.17 16.22
CA ASP A 132 12.74 -0.76 17.57
C ASP A 132 12.89 0.23 18.74
N LYS A 133 13.35 1.46 18.47
CA LYS A 133 13.55 2.51 19.49
C LYS A 133 12.47 3.58 19.44
N LYS A 134 11.90 3.84 18.27
CA LYS A 134 10.96 4.93 18.01
C LYS A 134 9.93 4.49 17.00
N TRP A 135 8.72 5.03 17.13
CA TRP A 135 7.66 4.90 16.15
C TRP A 135 7.39 6.23 15.47
N GLN A 136 7.18 6.19 14.17
CA GLN A 136 6.77 7.33 13.36
C GLN A 136 5.58 6.95 12.48
N VAL A 137 4.75 7.92 12.14
CA VAL A 137 3.62 7.75 11.23
C VAL A 137 3.69 8.85 10.19
N ILE A 138 3.70 8.48 8.91
CA ILE A 138 3.57 9.43 7.81
C ILE A 138 2.08 9.77 7.67
N VAL A 139 1.75 11.05 7.52
CA VAL A 139 0.37 11.54 7.46
C VAL A 139 0.24 12.68 6.45
N ASP A 140 -1.00 12.99 6.08
CA ASP A 140 -1.33 14.23 5.38
C ASP A 140 -0.99 15.42 6.29
N ALA A 141 -0.14 16.33 5.82
CA ALA A 141 0.30 17.49 6.58
C ALA A 141 -0.87 18.36 7.06
N LYS A 142 -1.98 18.41 6.31
CA LYS A 142 -3.20 19.14 6.69
C LYS A 142 -3.88 18.57 7.93
N MET A 143 -3.59 17.30 8.27
CA MET A 143 -4.26 16.57 9.34
C MET A 143 -3.46 16.52 10.65
N ILE A 144 -2.25 17.12 10.70
CA ILE A 144 -1.37 17.11 11.89
C ILE A 144 -2.12 17.54 13.16
N THR A 145 -2.71 18.74 13.15
CA THR A 145 -3.35 19.32 14.34
C THR A 145 -4.51 18.45 14.82
N TYR A 146 -5.35 17.99 13.88
CA TYR A 146 -6.48 17.13 14.21
C TYR A 146 -6.03 15.79 14.81
N ILE A 147 -5.01 15.16 14.22
CA ILE A 147 -4.44 13.89 14.70
C ILE A 147 -3.84 14.06 16.10
N GLN A 148 -3.07 15.13 16.34
CA GLN A 148 -2.46 15.40 17.65
C GLN A 148 -3.51 15.61 18.75
N GLN A 149 -4.63 16.26 18.42
CA GLN A 149 -5.71 16.52 19.37
C GLN A 149 -6.54 15.27 19.67
N THR A 150 -6.75 14.41 18.68
CA THR A 150 -7.66 13.26 18.79
C THR A 150 -6.96 11.98 19.23
N VAL A 151 -5.71 11.75 18.83
CA VAL A 151 -4.94 10.53 19.13
C VAL A 151 -3.98 10.78 20.29
N GLN A 152 -4.51 10.75 21.52
CA GLN A 152 -3.73 10.99 22.75
C GLN A 152 -3.34 9.70 23.48
N LYS A 153 -3.87 8.56 23.04
CA LYS A 153 -3.59 7.25 23.62
C LYS A 153 -3.60 6.16 22.57
N ILE A 154 -2.80 5.12 22.81
CA ILE A 154 -2.82 3.88 22.04
C ILE A 154 -3.16 2.75 23.01
N GLY A 155 -4.36 2.19 22.89
CA GLY A 155 -4.91 1.29 23.90
C GLY A 155 -5.04 2.01 25.25
N ARG A 156 -4.28 1.56 26.26
CA ARG A 156 -4.20 2.21 27.58
C ARG A 156 -2.97 3.12 27.75
N ILE A 157 -2.09 3.18 26.76
CA ILE A 157 -0.82 3.89 26.83
C ILE A 157 -1.06 5.34 26.42
N LYS A 158 -0.81 6.29 27.32
CA LYS A 158 -0.81 7.72 26.98
C LYS A 158 0.38 8.02 26.07
N ILE A 159 0.13 8.77 25.01
CA ILE A 159 1.15 9.16 24.04
C ILE A 159 1.15 10.67 23.81
N GLU A 160 2.22 11.15 23.18
CA GLU A 160 2.31 12.48 22.58
C GLU A 160 2.81 12.31 21.14
N LEU A 161 2.16 12.99 20.20
CA LEU A 161 2.53 12.98 18.79
C LEU A 161 3.28 14.27 18.46
N ILE A 162 4.54 14.16 18.06
CA ILE A 162 5.41 15.31 17.77
C ILE A 162 5.69 15.36 16.27
N ALA A 163 5.28 16.45 15.60
CA ALA A 163 5.64 16.67 14.21
C ALA A 163 7.16 16.86 14.06
N ARG A 164 7.75 16.18 13.06
CA ARG A 164 9.16 16.30 12.70
C ARG A 164 9.29 16.69 11.23
N ASP A 165 10.43 17.27 10.90
CA ASP A 165 10.84 17.46 9.50
C ASP A 165 11.00 16.08 8.83
N LEU A 166 10.55 15.96 7.57
CA LEU A 166 10.66 14.73 6.76
C LEU A 166 12.10 14.22 6.62
N LYS A 167 13.10 15.10 6.76
CA LYS A 167 14.52 14.72 6.82
C LYS A 167 14.86 13.82 8.01
N ASN A 168 14.02 13.79 9.05
CA ASN A 168 14.19 12.95 10.24
C ASN A 168 13.33 11.69 10.20
N VAL A 169 12.78 11.34 9.04
CA VAL A 169 12.04 10.10 8.87
C VAL A 169 13.00 8.93 9.06
N ILE A 170 12.55 7.94 9.85
CA ILE A 170 13.28 6.70 10.09
C ILE A 170 13.40 5.98 8.75
N ALA A 171 14.64 5.69 8.34
CA ALA A 171 14.89 4.80 7.23
C ALA A 171 14.36 3.41 7.60
N VAL A 172 13.40 2.92 6.83
CA VAL A 172 12.90 1.56 6.96
C VAL A 172 13.96 0.64 6.40
N HIS A 173 14.47 -0.30 7.20
CA HIS A 173 15.18 -1.43 6.63
C HIS A 173 14.16 -2.26 5.86
N ASP A 174 14.46 -2.49 4.59
CA ASP A 174 13.63 -3.31 3.71
C ASP A 174 13.75 -4.77 4.18
N ASP A 175 12.90 -5.19 5.12
CA ASP A 175 12.84 -6.58 5.60
C ASP A 175 12.29 -7.53 4.52
N TRP A 176 11.84 -6.97 3.39
CA TRP A 176 11.44 -7.72 2.21
C TRP A 176 12.65 -8.46 1.63
N ASN A 177 12.58 -9.79 1.67
CA ASN A 177 13.55 -10.65 1.01
C ASN A 177 13.01 -11.05 -0.36
N GLU A 178 13.79 -10.88 -1.41
CA GLU A 178 13.45 -11.41 -2.73
C GLU A 178 13.69 -12.91 -2.79
N ILE A 179 12.67 -13.66 -3.20
CA ILE A 179 12.78 -15.10 -3.44
C ILE A 179 12.23 -15.45 -4.82
N PHE A 180 12.91 -16.38 -5.47
CA PHE A 180 12.48 -16.97 -6.72
C PHE A 180 11.60 -18.20 -6.46
N LEU A 181 10.46 -18.29 -7.13
CA LEU A 181 9.48 -19.38 -7.01
C LEU A 181 9.14 -19.98 -8.38
N LEU A 182 8.87 -21.28 -8.39
CA LEU A 182 8.28 -21.98 -9.52
C LEU A 182 6.83 -22.36 -9.19
N LEU A 183 5.89 -21.56 -9.67
CA LEU A 183 4.46 -21.73 -9.41
C LEU A 183 3.79 -22.55 -10.50
N SER A 184 2.92 -23.51 -10.14
CA SER A 184 2.09 -24.22 -11.12
C SER A 184 0.92 -23.37 -11.64
N SER A 185 0.56 -22.31 -10.92
CA SER A 185 -0.44 -21.32 -11.30
C SER A 185 -0.31 -20.08 -10.40
N LEU A 186 -0.87 -18.94 -10.80
CA LEU A 186 -0.94 -17.73 -9.97
C LEU A 186 -2.07 -17.76 -8.94
N ARG A 187 -2.64 -18.93 -8.64
CA ARG A 187 -3.65 -19.07 -7.59
C ARG A 187 -3.06 -18.74 -6.23
N ILE A 188 -3.80 -17.99 -5.42
CA ILE A 188 -3.37 -17.53 -4.10
C ILE A 188 -2.99 -18.69 -3.17
N ASP A 189 -3.70 -19.83 -3.23
CA ASP A 189 -3.37 -21.01 -2.43
C ASP A 189 -2.00 -21.61 -2.77
N THR A 190 -1.64 -21.56 -4.05
CA THR A 190 -0.39 -22.05 -4.61
C THR A 190 0.74 -21.08 -4.30
N THR A 191 0.50 -19.78 -4.50
CA THR A 191 1.46 -18.71 -4.20
C THR A 191 1.82 -18.67 -2.72
N ILE A 192 0.83 -18.71 -1.81
CA ILE A 192 1.06 -18.74 -0.36
C ILE A 192 1.82 -19.99 0.06
N SER A 193 1.41 -21.16 -0.43
CA SER A 193 2.03 -22.44 -0.11
C SER A 193 3.53 -22.43 -0.46
N MET A 194 3.87 -21.98 -1.66
CA MET A 194 5.25 -21.93 -2.14
C MET A 194 6.07 -20.85 -1.42
N ALA A 195 5.53 -19.64 -1.24
CA ALA A 195 6.27 -18.53 -0.62
C ALA A 195 6.58 -18.78 0.86
N PHE A 196 5.61 -19.25 1.64
CA PHE A 196 5.79 -19.51 3.07
C PHE A 196 6.25 -20.93 3.40
N ASN A 197 6.44 -21.79 2.38
CA ASN A 197 6.80 -23.20 2.52
C ASN A 197 5.86 -23.98 3.45
N ILE A 198 4.55 -23.85 3.21
CA ILE A 198 3.50 -24.58 3.94
C ILE A 198 2.70 -25.47 3.00
N PRO A 199 2.09 -26.58 3.48
CA PRO A 199 1.24 -27.40 2.63
C PRO A 199 0.08 -26.59 2.02
N ARG A 200 -0.26 -26.87 0.76
CA ARG A 200 -1.35 -26.17 0.07
C ARG A 200 -2.70 -26.31 0.79
N SER A 201 -2.94 -27.42 1.48
CA SER A 201 -4.13 -27.61 2.32
C SER A 201 -4.19 -26.61 3.48
N VAL A 202 -3.06 -26.27 4.09
CA VAL A 202 -2.96 -25.25 5.13
C VAL A 202 -3.23 -23.87 4.55
N ALA A 203 -2.63 -23.55 3.40
CA ALA A 203 -2.89 -22.28 2.71
C ALA A 203 -4.39 -22.10 2.38
N LYS A 204 -5.06 -23.14 1.86
CA LYS A 204 -6.51 -23.13 1.62
C LYS A 204 -7.30 -22.86 2.89
N SER A 205 -6.97 -23.57 3.98
CA SER A 205 -7.65 -23.39 5.27
C SER A 205 -7.53 -21.95 5.79
N LEU A 206 -6.37 -21.32 5.67
CA LEU A 206 -6.19 -19.91 6.07
C LEU A 206 -7.07 -18.96 5.25
N ILE A 207 -7.20 -19.21 3.95
CA ILE A 207 -8.05 -18.40 3.04
C ILE A 207 -9.53 -18.56 3.42
N GLU A 208 -9.99 -19.80 3.58
CA GLU A 208 -11.38 -20.11 3.95
C GLU A 208 -11.74 -19.54 5.33
N GLN A 209 -10.78 -19.49 6.26
CA GLN A 209 -10.92 -18.88 7.57
C GLN A 209 -10.75 -17.35 7.58
N GLN A 210 -10.75 -16.68 6.42
CA GLN A 210 -10.64 -15.22 6.29
C GLN A 210 -9.34 -14.65 6.89
N GLN A 211 -8.28 -15.44 6.92
CA GLN A 211 -6.98 -15.06 7.47
C GLN A 211 -6.01 -14.54 6.41
N VAL A 212 -6.49 -14.40 5.17
CA VAL A 212 -5.71 -13.93 4.02
C VAL A 212 -6.38 -12.70 3.42
N ARG A 213 -5.56 -11.68 3.13
CA ARG A 213 -5.99 -10.47 2.41
C ARG A 213 -5.12 -10.26 1.19
N VAL A 214 -5.74 -9.85 0.09
CA VAL A 214 -5.05 -9.32 -1.10
C VAL A 214 -5.40 -7.86 -1.20
N ASN A 215 -4.40 -6.98 -1.22
CA ASN A 215 -4.59 -5.53 -1.29
C ASN A 215 -5.67 -5.03 -0.31
N TRP A 216 -5.51 -5.35 0.98
CA TRP A 216 -6.44 -5.00 2.06
C TRP A 216 -7.82 -5.67 2.03
N THR A 217 -8.19 -6.36 0.93
CA THR A 217 -9.45 -7.07 0.78
C THR A 217 -9.33 -8.52 1.26
N THR A 218 -10.24 -8.96 2.14
CA THR A 218 -10.30 -10.35 2.60
C THR A 218 -10.68 -11.28 1.45
N ILE A 219 -9.86 -12.30 1.21
CA ILE A 219 -10.11 -13.32 0.19
C ILE A 219 -10.55 -14.61 0.85
N VAL A 220 -11.63 -15.19 0.34
CA VAL A 220 -12.21 -16.47 0.82
C VAL A 220 -12.16 -17.58 -0.22
N LYS A 221 -11.77 -17.26 -1.45
CA LYS A 221 -11.71 -18.21 -2.58
C LYS A 221 -10.26 -18.63 -2.81
N PRO A 222 -9.90 -19.91 -2.61
CA PRO A 222 -8.50 -20.35 -2.76
C PRO A 222 -7.98 -20.36 -4.20
N ASP A 223 -8.87 -20.22 -5.18
CA ASP A 223 -8.56 -20.09 -6.60
C ASP A 223 -8.39 -18.65 -7.07
N HIS A 224 -8.51 -17.67 -6.18
CA HIS A 224 -8.25 -16.26 -6.48
C HIS A 224 -6.88 -16.08 -7.11
N VAL A 225 -6.81 -15.35 -8.22
CA VAL A 225 -5.58 -15.13 -8.99
C VAL A 225 -4.83 -13.93 -8.43
N VAL A 226 -3.57 -14.14 -8.06
CA VAL A 226 -2.64 -13.08 -7.61
C VAL A 226 -2.05 -12.40 -8.83
N ALA A 227 -2.28 -11.10 -8.95
CA ALA A 227 -1.73 -10.28 -10.03
C ALA A 227 -0.35 -9.73 -9.65
N MET A 228 0.44 -9.29 -10.65
CA MET A 228 1.69 -8.58 -10.35
C MET A 228 1.39 -7.30 -9.55
N GLY A 229 2.24 -7.00 -8.57
CA GLY A 229 2.07 -5.91 -7.62
C GLY A 229 1.17 -6.23 -6.43
N ASP A 230 0.36 -7.30 -6.48
CA ASP A 230 -0.53 -7.67 -5.37
C ASP A 230 0.25 -7.99 -4.11
N ILE A 231 -0.17 -7.38 -2.98
CA ILE A 231 0.32 -7.71 -1.65
C ILE A 231 -0.64 -8.69 -1.00
N VAL A 232 -0.14 -9.89 -0.71
CA VAL A 232 -0.88 -10.94 0.00
C VAL A 232 -0.42 -10.98 1.46
N SER A 233 -1.30 -10.59 2.36
CA SER A 233 -1.09 -10.65 3.81
C SER A 233 -1.68 -11.94 4.37
N VAL A 234 -0.86 -12.74 5.04
CA VAL A 234 -1.26 -14.03 5.64
C VAL A 234 -1.08 -13.94 7.15
N ARG A 235 -2.18 -14.03 7.91
CA ARG A 235 -2.16 -13.89 9.38
C ARG A 235 -1.19 -14.89 9.99
N LYS A 236 -0.31 -14.40 10.89
CA LYS A 236 0.77 -15.16 11.58
C LYS A 236 1.96 -15.61 10.71
N TYR A 237 1.88 -15.53 9.38
CA TYR A 237 2.98 -15.95 8.50
C TYR A 237 3.77 -14.76 7.94
N GLY A 238 3.09 -13.66 7.61
CA GLY A 238 3.74 -12.45 7.11
C GLY A 238 3.06 -11.92 5.85
N ARG A 239 3.86 -11.33 4.95
CA ARG A 239 3.39 -10.76 3.68
C ARG A 239 4.23 -11.26 2.51
N LEU A 240 3.61 -11.43 1.36
CA LEU A 240 4.31 -11.59 0.08
C LEU A 240 3.79 -10.56 -0.92
N GLN A 241 4.63 -10.14 -1.85
CA GLN A 241 4.24 -9.34 -3.01
C GLN A 241 4.70 -10.04 -4.28
N LEU A 242 3.82 -10.22 -5.27
CA LEU A 242 4.22 -10.76 -6.57
C LEU A 242 4.92 -9.66 -7.37
N LYS A 243 6.26 -9.70 -7.44
CA LYS A 243 7.06 -8.66 -8.08
C LYS A 243 7.11 -8.84 -9.60
N MET A 244 7.39 -10.05 -10.06
CA MET A 244 7.61 -10.33 -11.48
C MET A 244 7.26 -11.76 -11.86
N CYS A 245 6.81 -11.96 -13.10
CA CYS A 245 6.68 -13.26 -13.74
C CYS A 245 7.57 -13.31 -15.00
N ASP A 246 8.58 -14.19 -15.00
CA ASP A 246 9.59 -14.34 -16.06
C ASP A 246 9.33 -15.58 -16.93
N GLY A 247 8.13 -15.63 -17.50
CA GLY A 247 7.69 -16.73 -18.36
C GLY A 247 7.66 -18.10 -17.67
N PHE A 248 7.91 -19.16 -18.44
CA PHE A 248 7.74 -20.54 -18.01
C PHE A 248 9.06 -21.31 -17.96
N SER A 249 9.15 -22.25 -17.04
CA SER A 249 10.20 -23.27 -16.99
C SER A 249 9.96 -24.38 -18.02
N LYS A 250 10.96 -25.25 -18.23
CA LYS A 250 10.84 -26.43 -19.11
C LYS A 250 9.73 -27.43 -18.71
N LYS A 251 9.15 -27.29 -17.52
CA LYS A 251 8.04 -28.11 -17.01
C LYS A 251 6.75 -27.28 -16.87
N ASP A 252 6.60 -26.23 -17.67
CA ASP A 252 5.44 -25.33 -17.72
C ASP A 252 5.05 -24.66 -16.39
N LYS A 253 5.97 -24.62 -15.42
CA LYS A 253 5.79 -23.80 -14.20
C LYS A 253 6.16 -22.34 -14.47
N ILE A 254 5.36 -21.42 -13.94
CA ILE A 254 5.59 -19.98 -13.97
C ILE A 254 6.82 -19.67 -13.11
N LYS A 255 7.79 -18.97 -13.68
CA LYS A 255 8.94 -18.43 -12.94
C LYS A 255 8.51 -17.10 -12.34
N ALA A 256 8.47 -17.01 -11.02
CA ALA A 256 8.03 -15.80 -10.32
C ALA A 256 9.11 -15.29 -9.37
N ILE A 257 9.26 -13.97 -9.28
CA ILE A 257 9.98 -13.31 -8.19
C ILE A 257 8.92 -12.73 -7.25
N VAL A 258 9.03 -13.07 -5.97
CA VAL A 258 8.19 -12.49 -4.93
C VAL A 258 9.07 -11.82 -3.88
N ASN A 259 8.62 -10.68 -3.39
CA ASN A 259 9.14 -10.12 -2.15
C ASN A 259 8.42 -10.83 -1.00
N ILE A 260 9.15 -11.23 0.06
CA ILE A 260 8.55 -11.83 1.26
C ILE A 260 9.03 -11.16 2.54
N ILE A 261 8.09 -10.84 3.43
CA ILE A 261 8.35 -10.57 4.85
C ILE A 261 7.80 -11.75 5.64
N ARG A 262 8.64 -12.39 6.44
CA ARG A 262 8.24 -13.44 7.38
C ARG A 262 8.02 -12.81 8.76
N ARG A 263 7.02 -13.30 9.49
CA ARG A 263 6.72 -12.89 10.86
C ARG A 263 7.30 -13.83 11.89
#